data_AF-A0A2E4B6W7-F1
#
_entry.id   AF-A0A2E4B6W7-F1
#
_cell.length_a   1.000
_cell.length_b   1.000
_cell.length_c   1.000
_cell.angle_alpha   90.00
_cell.angle_beta   90.00
_cell.angle_gamma   90.00
#
_symmetry.space_group_name_H-M   'P 1'
#
loop_
_entity.id
_entity.type
_entity.pdbx_description
1 polymer ?
#
loop_
_entity_poly.entity_id
_entity_poly.type
_entity_poly.pdbx_seq_one_letter_code
_entity_poly.pdbx_strand_id
1 'polypeptide(L)'
;MGDEATVNVFMRHLQAELEATDTIADAVERQQRQRQLQAALQEAMRFVAAHDERIRLGLDPTVTVRPAQRTVESEVRETMSTLAAGTCESCGAMLDPELDFCPACGAR
;
A
#
# COMPACT_ATOMS: atom_id res chain seq x y z
N MET A 1 -22.90 -23.61 -15.22
CA MET A 1 -21.81 -22.98 -14.44
C MET A 1 -22.44 -21.85 -13.66
N GLY A 2 -22.68 -21.99 -12.36
CA GLY A 2 -23.47 -21.00 -11.61
C GLY A 2 -23.31 -20.99 -10.09
N ASP A 3 -22.64 -21.97 -9.49
CA ASP A 3 -22.62 -22.16 -8.02
C ASP A 3 -21.21 -22.10 -7.41
N GLU A 4 -20.28 -21.36 -8.01
CA GLU A 4 -18.96 -21.19 -7.38
C GLU A 4 -19.01 -20.05 -6.35
N ALA A 5 -18.66 -20.38 -5.10
CA ALA A 5 -18.59 -19.42 -4.00
C ALA A 5 -17.39 -18.48 -4.18
N THR A 6 -17.60 -17.41 -4.94
CA THR A 6 -16.57 -16.37 -5.16
C THR A 6 -16.65 -15.27 -4.10
N VAL A 7 -15.56 -14.50 -3.95
CA VAL A 7 -15.52 -13.34 -3.06
C VAL A 7 -16.63 -12.32 -3.41
N ASN A 8 -16.93 -12.12 -4.69
CA ASN A 8 -18.01 -11.24 -5.13
C ASN A 8 -19.40 -11.72 -4.70
N VAL A 9 -19.65 -13.04 -4.78
CA VAL A 9 -20.89 -13.66 -4.29
C VAL A 9 -21.00 -13.47 -2.77
N PHE A 10 -19.90 -13.66 -2.05
CA PHE A 10 -19.85 -13.43 -0.60
C PHE A 10 -20.11 -11.96 -0.23
N MET A 11 -19.51 -10.98 -0.92
CA MET A 11 -19.78 -9.56 -0.66
C MET A 11 -21.26 -9.21 -0.85
N ARG A 12 -21.90 -9.71 -1.92
CA ARG A 12 -23.33 -9.50 -2.16
C ARG A 12 -24.20 -10.13 -1.06
N HIS A 13 -23.83 -11.33 -0.61
CA HIS A 13 -24.49 -11.96 0.52
C HIS A 13 -24.38 -11.12 1.80
N LEU A 14 -23.18 -10.61 2.13
CA LEU A 14 -22.99 -9.73 3.29
C LEU A 14 -23.81 -8.44 3.20
N GLN A 15 -23.96 -7.86 2.02
CA GLN A 15 -24.80 -6.68 1.79
C GLN A 15 -26.29 -6.99 2.04
N ALA A 16 -26.80 -8.12 1.54
CA ALA A 16 -28.17 -8.55 1.82
C ALA A 16 -28.39 -8.85 3.31
N GLU A 17 -27.42 -9.47 3.97
CA GLU A 17 -27.46 -9.72 5.42
C GLU A 17 -27.46 -8.42 6.23
N LEU A 18 -26.76 -7.37 5.77
CA LEU A 18 -26.78 -6.05 6.41
C LEU A 18 -28.17 -5.45 6.39
N GLU A 19 -28.86 -5.48 5.24
CA GLU A 19 -30.25 -5.02 5.11
C GLU A 19 -31.18 -5.85 6.02
N ALA A 20 -30.97 -7.16 6.09
CA ALA A 20 -31.76 -8.04 6.96
C ALA A 20 -31.61 -7.72 8.46
N THR A 21 -30.52 -7.07 8.89
CA THR A 21 -30.34 -6.69 10.31
C THR A 21 -31.40 -5.72 10.83
N ASP A 22 -32.06 -4.96 9.95
CA ASP A 22 -33.13 -4.03 10.34
C ASP A 22 -34.34 -4.75 10.96
N THR A 23 -34.47 -6.06 10.72
CA THR A 23 -35.50 -6.91 11.33
C THR A 23 -35.20 -7.34 12.77
N ILE A 24 -33.96 -7.16 13.24
CA ILE A 24 -33.55 -7.52 14.60
C ILE A 24 -34.17 -6.52 15.58
N ALA A 25 -34.96 -7.01 16.55
CA ALA A 25 -35.66 -6.15 17.50
C ALA A 25 -34.71 -5.45 18.50
N ASP A 26 -33.79 -6.21 19.11
CA ASP A 26 -32.83 -5.69 20.07
C ASP A 26 -31.81 -4.77 19.37
N ALA A 27 -31.73 -3.52 19.82
CA ALA A 27 -30.86 -2.52 19.22
C ALA A 27 -29.36 -2.83 19.41
N VAL A 28 -28.98 -3.40 20.55
CA VAL A 28 -27.59 -3.77 20.85
C VAL A 28 -27.17 -4.95 19.98
N GLU A 29 -28.03 -5.97 19.88
CA GLU A 29 -27.80 -7.13 19.02
C GLU A 29 -27.69 -6.70 17.55
N ARG A 30 -28.63 -5.86 17.08
CA ARG A 30 -28.62 -5.31 15.71
C ARG A 30 -27.32 -4.59 15.42
N GLN A 31 -26.90 -3.67 16.28
CA GLN A 31 -25.64 -2.93 16.12
C GLN A 31 -24.42 -3.85 16.18
N GLN A 32 -24.43 -4.89 17.01
CA GLN A 32 -23.34 -5.86 17.06
C GLN A 32 -23.23 -6.65 15.76
N ARG A 33 -24.36 -7.15 15.24
CA ARG A 33 -24.41 -7.89 13.97
C ARG A 33 -24.00 -6.99 12.80
N GLN A 34 -24.49 -5.76 12.74
CA GLN A 34 -24.09 -4.78 11.72
C GLN A 34 -22.59 -4.54 11.70
N ARG A 35 -21.97 -4.34 12.87
CA ARG A 35 -20.51 -4.15 12.99
C ARG A 35 -19.74 -5.36 12.46
N GLN A 36 -20.17 -6.57 12.77
CA GLN A 36 -19.52 -7.79 12.28
C GLN A 36 -19.59 -7.90 10.76
N LEU A 37 -20.77 -7.68 10.18
CA LEU A 37 -20.98 -7.75 8.73
C LEU A 37 -20.20 -6.65 7.99
N GLN A 38 -20.20 -5.42 8.51
CA GLN A 38 -19.42 -4.31 7.95
C GLN A 38 -17.92 -4.59 8.00
N ALA A 39 -17.41 -5.12 9.10
CA ALA A 39 -15.99 -5.49 9.22
C ALA A 39 -15.61 -6.58 8.21
N ALA A 40 -16.45 -7.61 8.05
CA ALA A 40 -16.23 -8.66 7.07
C ALA A 40 -16.27 -8.14 5.63
N LEU A 41 -17.23 -7.27 5.30
CA LEU A 41 -17.34 -6.67 3.97
C LEU A 41 -16.13 -5.77 3.66
N GLN A 42 -15.68 -4.97 4.63
CA GLN A 42 -14.48 -4.15 4.49
C GLN A 42 -13.24 -5.00 4.21
N GLU A 43 -13.09 -6.12 4.91
CA GLU A 43 -11.93 -6.99 4.71
C GLU A 43 -11.99 -7.71 3.37
N ALA A 44 -13.17 -8.12 2.91
CA ALA A 44 -13.35 -8.66 1.56
C ALA A 44 -12.96 -7.65 0.47
N MET A 45 -13.38 -6.37 0.61
CA MET A 45 -12.98 -5.32 -0.32
C MET A 45 -11.47 -5.05 -0.30
N ARG A 46 -10.85 -5.04 0.88
CA ARG A 46 -9.39 -4.90 1.02
C ARG A 46 -8.65 -6.05 0.34
N PHE A 47 -9.14 -7.27 0.49
CA PHE A 47 -8.57 -8.44 -0.17
C PHE A 47 -8.62 -8.29 -1.70
N VAL A 48 -9.78 -7.94 -2.26
CA VAL A 48 -9.93 -7.74 -3.72
C VAL A 48 -8.98 -6.65 -4.22
N ALA A 49 -8.92 -5.49 -3.54
CA ALA A 49 -8.01 -4.41 -3.92
C ALA A 49 -6.53 -4.85 -3.87
N ALA A 50 -6.12 -5.56 -2.82
CA ALA A 50 -4.75 -6.05 -2.69
C ALA A 50 -4.41 -7.15 -3.70
N HIS A 51 -5.39 -7.98 -4.06
CA HIS A 51 -5.26 -9.00 -5.09
C HIS A 51 -5.07 -8.37 -6.47
N ASP A 52 -5.94 -7.42 -6.83
CA ASP A 52 -5.89 -6.74 -8.13
C ASP A 52 -4.60 -5.92 -8.30
N GLU A 53 -4.14 -5.28 -7.22
CA GLU A 53 -2.87 -4.57 -7.21
C GLU A 53 -1.68 -5.49 -7.48
N ARG A 54 -1.66 -6.68 -6.86
CA ARG A 54 -0.60 -7.67 -7.12
C ARG A 54 -0.59 -8.13 -8.57
N ILE A 55 -1.76 -8.45 -9.13
CA ILE A 55 -1.89 -8.82 -10.54
C ILE A 55 -1.38 -7.69 -11.45
N ARG A 56 -1.77 -6.43 -11.14
CA ARG A 56 -1.33 -5.26 -11.91
C ARG A 56 0.20 -5.10 -11.93
N LEU A 57 0.87 -5.44 -10.82
CA LEU A 57 2.32 -5.40 -10.68
C LEU A 57 3.02 -6.66 -11.22
N GLY A 58 2.29 -7.65 -11.75
CA GLY A 58 2.84 -8.93 -12.19
C GLY A 58 3.35 -9.81 -11.04
N LEU A 59 2.91 -9.54 -9.81
CA LEU A 59 3.23 -10.33 -8.63
C LEU A 59 2.23 -11.47 -8.45
N ASP A 60 2.66 -12.58 -7.87
CA ASP A 60 1.76 -13.67 -7.50
C ASP A 60 0.77 -13.20 -6.42
N PRO A 61 -0.55 -13.20 -6.69
CA PRO A 61 -1.56 -12.71 -5.76
C PRO A 61 -1.72 -13.56 -4.50
N THR A 62 -1.24 -14.80 -4.51
CA THR A 62 -1.38 -15.76 -3.40
C THR A 62 -0.18 -15.73 -2.45
N VAL A 63 0.89 -15.05 -2.82
CA VAL A 63 2.12 -14.98 -2.03
C VAL A 63 2.05 -13.80 -1.06
N THR A 64 2.19 -14.10 0.23
CA THR A 64 2.38 -13.09 1.28
C THR A 64 3.75 -12.43 1.10
N VAL A 65 3.78 -11.30 0.39
CA VAL A 65 4.95 -10.43 0.34
C VAL A 65 5.17 -9.86 1.74
N ARG A 66 6.12 -10.43 2.49
CA ARG A 66 6.62 -9.79 3.71
C ARG A 66 7.28 -8.49 3.28
N PRO A 67 6.97 -7.33 3.89
CA PRO A 67 7.71 -6.12 3.59
C PRO A 67 9.18 -6.43 3.84
N ALA A 68 10.02 -6.25 2.83
CA ALA A 68 11.46 -6.44 2.97
C ALA A 68 11.90 -5.56 4.16
N GLN A 69 12.47 -6.18 5.18
CA GLN A 69 13.08 -5.41 6.26
C GLN A 69 14.15 -4.56 5.59
N ARG A 70 13.96 -3.23 5.58
CA ARG A 70 15.00 -2.29 5.16
C ARG A 70 16.21 -2.57 6.02
N THR A 71 17.22 -3.23 5.45
CA THR A 71 18.51 -3.41 6.10
C THR A 71 19.26 -2.09 5.99
N VAL A 72 19.95 -1.71 7.07
CA VAL A 72 20.79 -0.50 7.16
C VAL A 72 21.76 -0.32 5.99
N GLU A 73 22.11 -1.42 5.30
CA GLU A 73 22.96 -1.45 4.11
C GLU A 73 22.37 -0.65 2.93
N SER A 74 21.04 -0.59 2.81
CA SER A 74 20.36 0.18 1.76
C SER A 74 20.48 1.69 1.96
N GLU A 75 20.48 2.16 3.21
CA GLU A 75 20.58 3.58 3.57
C GLU A 75 22.03 4.09 3.39
N VAL A 76 23.01 3.22 3.67
CA VAL A 76 24.44 3.52 3.46
C VAL A 76 24.77 3.66 1.97
N ARG A 77 24.15 2.87 1.09
CA ARG A 77 24.40 2.96 -0.36
C ARG A 77 23.86 4.23 -0.99
N GLU A 78 22.66 4.68 -0.60
CA GLU A 78 22.13 5.96 -1.06
C GLU A 78 22.98 7.13 -0.55
N THR A 79 23.34 7.14 0.74
CA THR A 79 24.17 8.22 1.30
C THR A 79 25.58 8.27 0.70
N MET A 80 26.21 7.11 0.41
CA MET A 80 27.51 7.06 -0.26
C MET A 80 27.45 7.58 -1.71
N SER A 81 26.34 7.36 -2.42
CA SER A 81 26.15 7.92 -3.77
C SER A 81 26.06 9.44 -3.74
N THR A 82 25.43 10.01 -2.71
CA THR A 82 25.35 11.46 -2.50
C THR A 82 26.67 12.07 -2.02
N LEU A 83 27.53 11.30 -1.36
CA LEU A 83 28.86 11.73 -0.90
C LEU A 83 29.94 11.68 -1.99
N ALA A 84 29.69 11.02 -3.13
CA ALA A 84 30.57 11.04 -4.29
C ALA A 84 30.47 12.35 -5.11
N ALA A 85 29.53 13.22 -4.75
CA ALA A 85 29.44 14.61 -5.13
C ALA A 85 30.69 15.39 -4.67
N GLY A 86 31.56 15.80 -5.59
CA GLY A 86 32.71 16.66 -5.28
C GLY A 86 32.28 18.00 -4.68
N THR A 87 33.18 18.72 -4.02
CA THR A 87 32.90 20.06 -3.48
C THR A 87 33.41 21.14 -4.42
N CYS A 88 32.64 22.22 -4.62
CA CYS A 88 33.02 23.33 -5.49
C CYS A 88 34.23 24.11 -4.93
N GLU A 89 35.27 24.26 -5.73
CA GLU A 89 36.49 24.97 -5.31
C GLU A 89 36.31 26.49 -5.16
N SER A 90 35.29 27.08 -5.79
CA SER A 90 35.01 28.52 -5.71
C SER A 90 34.18 28.94 -4.49
N CYS A 91 33.26 28.09 -4.01
CA CYS A 91 32.36 28.46 -2.91
C CYS A 91 32.21 27.41 -1.81
N GLY A 92 32.81 26.23 -1.97
CA GLY A 92 32.79 25.15 -0.98
C GLY A 92 31.45 24.40 -0.87
N ALA A 93 30.49 24.63 -1.77
CA ALA A 93 29.21 23.90 -1.79
C ALA A 93 29.37 22.50 -2.42
N MET A 94 28.60 21.51 -1.97
CA MET A 94 28.54 20.20 -2.64
C MET A 94 28.01 20.35 -4.07
N LEU A 95 28.71 19.74 -5.03
CA LEU A 95 28.33 19.70 -6.44
C LEU A 95 27.40 18.53 -6.68
N ASP A 96 26.29 18.77 -7.36
CA ASP A 96 25.45 17.68 -7.82
C ASP A 96 26.16 16.94 -8.96
N PRO A 97 26.38 15.61 -8.88
CA PRO A 97 27.07 14.85 -9.93
C PRO A 97 26.31 14.81 -11.26
N GLU A 98 25.03 15.20 -11.30
CA GLU A 98 24.24 15.32 -12.54
C GLU A 98 24.31 16.72 -13.19
N LEU A 99 25.02 17.68 -12.57
CA LEU A 99 25.13 19.06 -13.05
C LEU A 99 26.58 19.43 -13.39
N ASP A 100 26.80 19.93 -14.61
CA ASP A 100 28.11 20.43 -15.09
C ASP A 100 28.48 21.83 -14.56
N PHE A 101 27.81 22.31 -13.51
CA PHE A 101 28.05 23.62 -12.91
C PHE A 101 27.61 23.63 -11.44
N CYS A 102 28.21 24.49 -10.63
CA CYS A 102 27.84 24.64 -9.23
C CYS A 102 26.46 25.32 -9.10
N PRO A 103 25.45 24.66 -8.52
CA PRO A 103 24.11 25.26 -8.36
C PRO A 103 24.09 26.42 -7.35
N ALA A 104 25.10 26.52 -6.47
CA ALA A 104 25.15 27.55 -5.44
C ALA A 104 25.77 28.88 -5.91
N CYS A 105 26.73 28.84 -6.85
CA CYS A 105 27.45 30.04 -7.29
C CYS A 105 27.57 30.20 -8.81
N GLY A 106 27.16 29.20 -9.59
CA GLY A 106 27.22 29.23 -11.06
C GLY A 106 28.61 29.04 -11.67
N ALA A 107 29.63 28.75 -10.86
CA ALA A 107 30.96 28.39 -11.35
C ALA A 107 30.91 27.06 -12.11
N ARG A 108 31.67 26.95 -13.20
CA ARG A 108 31.84 25.74 -14.01
C ARG A 108 33.17 25.08 -13.69
#